data_AF-M3J9Y2-F1
#
_entry.id   AF-M3J9Y2-F1
#
_cell.length_a   1.000
_cell.length_b   1.000
_cell.length_c   1.000
_cell.angle_alpha   90.00
_cell.angle_beta   90.00
_cell.angle_gamma   90.00
#
_symmetry.space_group_name_H-M   'P 1'
#
loop_
_entity.id
_entity.type
_entity.pdbx_description
1 polymer ?
#
loop_
_entity_poly.entity_id
_entity_poly.type
_entity_poly.pdbx_seq_one_letter_code
_entity_poly.pdbx_strand_id
1 'polypeptide(L)'
;MSLDSILTEIIPSNDGFENIYFQTNPTYVNSPIHIPRSTTSSTLEKPDTVKIRHFYALLHNDLIILGLEVFVYLQIYNDHTDKLIYVSKCDTTGLEKLPFKIGQIIAPVLNYMIHYNNYKIKPRKEKSNEPPSNPSTYFRIKNLSSKLPEIYPTLKYYSTPVEDKQGNDDDSNYRKLPPLQKSKLYIFTRPAREYLFPNSSANELKHMISGAQLLNWWLGVVDKITNDNWEKKILVPGLDARTFTKKYQNWSIGHIFEPIGGYTTGTVKAIDAIPLFPDDPKGRFLEQLVVDNRAGKMSIDRFFTELPYRQEFMGDLVGIIGCSYNNTTEVVNDGDQNVKLISIRDYKEFVNNLKSIDFTQIDDIKKFIVNYKNS
;
A
#
# COMPACT_ATOMS: atom_id res chain seq x y z
N MET A 1 2.66 -9.54 -18.37
CA MET A 1 3.69 -8.57 -18.87
C MET A 1 4.51 -8.04 -17.71
N SER A 2 5.80 -7.72 -17.87
CA SER A 2 6.58 -7.09 -16.80
C SER A 2 6.24 -5.61 -16.69
N LEU A 3 6.45 -5.01 -15.51
CA LEU A 3 6.25 -3.57 -15.33
C LEU A 3 7.13 -2.76 -16.30
N ASP A 4 8.38 -3.20 -16.49
CA ASP A 4 9.32 -2.55 -17.41
C ASP A 4 8.84 -2.61 -18.86
N SER A 5 8.24 -3.72 -19.31
CA SER A 5 7.71 -3.79 -20.68
C SER A 5 6.56 -2.79 -20.90
N ILE A 6 5.70 -2.60 -19.89
CA ILE A 6 4.58 -1.65 -19.96
C ILE A 6 5.10 -0.21 -20.04
N LEU A 7 6.16 0.10 -19.30
CA LEU A 7 6.70 1.46 -19.22
C LEU A 7 7.64 1.82 -20.38
N THR A 8 8.27 0.84 -21.02
CA THR A 8 9.15 1.06 -22.18
C THR A 8 8.41 1.70 -23.36
N GLU A 9 7.09 1.50 -23.49
CA GLU A 9 6.27 2.14 -24.52
C GLU A 9 6.00 3.62 -24.26
N ILE A 10 6.18 4.08 -23.02
CA ILE A 10 5.79 5.41 -22.55
C ILE A 10 7.02 6.30 -22.29
N ILE A 11 8.09 5.69 -21.79
CA ILE A 11 9.34 6.38 -21.48
C ILE A 11 10.20 6.45 -22.75
N PRO A 12 10.82 7.61 -23.06
CA PRO A 12 11.73 7.72 -24.19
C PRO A 12 12.87 6.69 -24.11
N SER A 13 13.05 5.91 -25.18
CA SER A 13 14.12 4.92 -25.28
C SER A 13 15.47 5.64 -25.38
N ASN A 14 16.44 5.30 -24.52
CA ASN A 14 17.81 5.85 -24.40
C ASN A 14 18.06 7.08 -23.50
N ASP A 15 17.08 7.58 -22.74
CA ASP A 15 17.28 8.74 -21.84
C ASP A 15 17.65 8.35 -20.39
N GLY A 16 18.38 7.25 -20.15
CA GLY A 16 18.90 6.95 -18.79
C GLY A 16 17.83 6.78 -17.69
N PHE A 17 16.59 6.45 -18.05
CA PHE A 17 15.50 6.17 -17.13
C PHE A 17 15.56 4.74 -16.59
N GLU A 18 15.34 4.58 -15.30
CA GLU A 18 15.30 3.27 -14.63
C GLU A 18 14.12 3.17 -13.67
N ASN A 19 13.54 1.98 -13.54
CA ASN A 19 12.47 1.70 -12.59
C ASN A 19 13.02 0.97 -11.37
N ILE A 20 12.70 1.45 -10.18
CA ILE A 20 12.79 0.65 -8.96
C ILE A 20 11.38 0.20 -8.61
N TYR A 21 11.15 -1.11 -8.63
CA TYR A 21 9.92 -1.71 -8.15
C TYR A 21 10.23 -2.91 -7.26
N PHE A 22 9.66 -2.92 -6.07
CA PHE A 22 9.74 -4.05 -5.16
C PHE A 22 8.48 -4.21 -4.34
N GLN A 23 8.32 -5.42 -3.82
CA GLN A 23 7.22 -5.81 -2.96
C GLN A 23 7.78 -6.39 -1.66
N THR A 24 7.14 -6.10 -0.53
CA THR A 24 7.49 -6.79 0.72
C THR A 24 6.95 -8.21 0.74
N ASN A 25 7.65 -9.12 1.42
CA ASN A 25 7.11 -10.43 1.77
C ASN A 25 5.72 -10.30 2.43
N PRO A 26 4.70 -11.06 1.98
CA PRO A 26 3.37 -10.98 2.55
C PRO A 26 3.37 -11.30 4.04
N THR A 27 2.77 -10.42 4.85
CA THR A 27 2.82 -10.50 6.31
C THR A 27 1.43 -10.56 6.93
N TYR A 28 1.17 -11.54 7.79
CA TYR A 28 -0.09 -11.63 8.53
C TYR A 28 -0.28 -10.43 9.46
N VAL A 29 -1.44 -9.79 9.38
CA VAL A 29 -1.84 -8.64 10.18
C VAL A 29 -3.29 -8.81 10.65
N ASN A 30 -3.74 -7.92 11.54
CA ASN A 30 -5.17 -7.79 11.80
C ASN A 30 -5.87 -7.18 10.56
N SER A 31 -7.13 -7.55 10.36
CA SER A 31 -7.99 -6.92 9.35
C SER A 31 -7.98 -5.39 9.51
N PRO A 32 -7.82 -4.62 8.42
CA PRO A 32 -7.87 -3.16 8.48
C PRO A 32 -9.29 -2.66 8.82
N ILE A 33 -10.32 -3.43 8.51
CA ILE A 33 -11.71 -3.14 8.91
C ILE A 33 -12.01 -3.94 10.17
N HIS A 34 -12.65 -3.29 11.16
CA HIS A 34 -13.03 -3.95 12.40
C HIS A 34 -14.03 -5.08 12.12
N ILE A 35 -13.80 -6.22 12.77
CA ILE A 35 -14.71 -7.36 12.74
C ILE A 35 -15.18 -7.56 14.16
N PRO A 36 -16.48 -7.32 14.46
CA PRO A 36 -17.04 -7.60 15.77
C PRO A 36 -16.75 -9.04 16.18
N ARG A 37 -16.38 -9.23 17.46
CA ARG A 37 -16.38 -10.57 18.04
C ARG A 37 -17.83 -11.05 18.06
N SER A 38 -18.10 -12.21 17.47
CA SER A 38 -19.44 -12.75 17.28
C SER A 38 -20.34 -12.50 18.49
N THR A 39 -21.43 -11.77 18.32
CA THR A 39 -22.67 -12.20 18.97
C THR A 39 -23.00 -13.57 18.39
N THR A 40 -23.45 -14.48 19.22
CA THR A 40 -23.75 -15.91 19.01
C THR A 40 -24.61 -16.29 17.78
N SER A 41 -24.91 -15.33 16.90
CA SER A 41 -25.79 -15.41 15.74
C SER A 41 -25.15 -15.01 14.40
N SER A 42 -23.88 -14.58 14.34
CA SER A 42 -23.20 -14.28 13.06
C SER A 42 -22.25 -15.41 12.65
N THR A 43 -22.62 -16.15 11.60
CA THR A 43 -21.85 -17.20 10.91
C THR A 43 -20.61 -16.70 10.14
N LEU A 44 -20.17 -15.46 10.38
CA LEU A 44 -19.05 -14.85 9.68
C LEU A 44 -17.72 -15.35 10.26
N GLU A 45 -17.07 -16.26 9.55
CA GLU A 45 -15.68 -16.61 9.82
C GLU A 45 -14.77 -15.40 9.64
N LYS A 46 -13.87 -15.22 10.60
CA LYS A 46 -12.87 -14.15 10.54
C LYS A 46 -11.81 -14.52 9.49
N PRO A 47 -11.58 -13.70 8.46
CA PRO A 47 -10.57 -13.98 7.46
C PRO A 47 -9.16 -13.85 8.04
N ASP A 48 -8.24 -14.63 7.49
CA ASP A 48 -6.84 -14.31 7.62
C ASP A 48 -6.53 -13.07 6.78
N THR A 49 -5.87 -12.09 7.38
CA THR A 49 -5.47 -10.88 6.64
C THR A 49 -3.97 -10.85 6.46
N VAL A 50 -3.54 -10.66 5.22
CA VAL A 50 -2.15 -10.49 4.84
C VAL A 50 -1.96 -9.10 4.26
N LYS A 51 -0.93 -8.38 4.73
CA LYS A 51 -0.54 -7.07 4.24
C LYS A 51 0.71 -7.19 3.38
N ILE A 52 0.66 -6.53 2.23
CA ILE A 52 1.74 -6.39 1.26
C ILE A 52 1.95 -4.89 0.99
N ARG A 53 3.20 -4.50 0.79
CA ARG A 53 3.59 -3.13 0.42
C ARG A 53 4.23 -3.20 -0.95
N HIS A 54 3.73 -2.39 -1.87
CA HIS A 54 4.34 -2.14 -3.16
C HIS A 54 4.96 -0.74 -3.11
N PHE A 55 6.19 -0.65 -3.56
CA PHE A 55 6.86 0.64 -3.74
C PHE A 55 7.40 0.70 -5.16
N TYR A 56 7.11 1.81 -5.81
CA TYR A 56 7.61 2.13 -7.13
C TYR A 56 8.33 3.48 -7.08
N ALA A 57 9.48 3.58 -7.73
CA ALA A 57 10.15 4.83 -8.00
C ALA A 57 10.68 4.86 -9.43
N LEU A 58 10.62 6.04 -10.04
CA LEU A 58 11.24 6.31 -11.34
C LEU A 58 12.51 7.12 -11.13
N LEU A 59 13.57 6.70 -11.81
CA LEU A 59 14.88 7.33 -11.77
C LEU A 59 15.25 7.85 -13.15
N HIS A 60 16.05 8.91 -13.18
CA HIS A 60 16.76 9.37 -14.37
C HIS A 60 18.18 9.74 -13.95
N ASN A 61 19.18 9.10 -14.55
CA ASN A 61 20.60 9.34 -14.23
C ASN A 61 20.90 9.30 -12.72
N ASP A 62 20.41 8.25 -12.05
CA ASP A 62 20.52 8.02 -10.60
C ASP A 62 19.78 9.02 -9.69
N LEU A 63 18.90 9.86 -10.25
CA LEU A 63 18.04 10.76 -9.48
C LEU A 63 16.63 10.21 -9.39
N ILE A 64 16.10 10.10 -8.17
CA ILE A 64 14.70 9.75 -7.96
C ILE A 64 13.83 10.95 -8.37
N ILE A 65 12.91 10.72 -9.30
CA ILE A 65 11.98 11.74 -9.81
C ILE A 65 10.60 11.60 -9.20
N LEU A 66 10.14 10.36 -9.07
CA LEU A 66 8.77 10.00 -8.75
C LEU A 66 8.79 8.83 -7.77
N GLY A 67 7.88 8.84 -6.81
CA GLY A 67 7.65 7.73 -5.89
C GLY A 67 6.16 7.45 -5.75
N LEU A 68 5.81 6.17 -5.64
CA LEU A 68 4.46 5.68 -5.38
C LEU A 68 4.51 4.56 -4.35
N GLU A 69 3.74 4.72 -3.27
CA GLU A 69 3.58 3.73 -2.21
C GLU A 69 2.13 3.23 -2.18
N VAL A 70 1.96 1.92 -2.31
CA VAL A 70 0.64 1.26 -2.30
C VAL A 70 0.65 0.11 -1.29
N PHE A 71 -0.39 0.04 -0.47
CA PHE A 71 -0.62 -1.09 0.42
C PHE A 71 -1.71 -1.98 -0.14
N VAL A 72 -1.44 -3.28 -0.21
CA VAL A 72 -2.43 -4.29 -0.57
C VAL A 72 -2.73 -5.15 0.64
N TYR A 73 -4.00 -5.36 0.94
CA TYR A 73 -4.47 -6.26 1.97
C TYR A 73 -5.29 -7.36 1.31
N LEU A 74 -4.91 -8.61 1.55
CA LEU A 74 -5.67 -9.79 1.15
C LEU A 74 -6.42 -10.31 2.38
N GLN A 75 -7.74 -10.31 2.32
CA GLN A 75 -8.61 -10.96 3.28
C GLN A 75 -8.99 -12.33 2.72
N ILE A 76 -8.43 -13.37 3.31
CA ILE A 76 -8.53 -14.75 2.84
C ILE A 76 -9.57 -15.48 3.69
N TYR A 77 -10.72 -15.78 3.08
CA TYR A 77 -11.77 -16.61 3.66
C TYR A 77 -11.55 -18.07 3.24
N ASN A 78 -12.50 -18.95 3.55
CA ASN A 78 -12.43 -20.36 3.17
C ASN A 78 -12.82 -20.57 1.70
N ASP A 79 -13.76 -19.79 1.20
CA ASP A 79 -14.38 -19.89 -0.13
C ASP A 79 -13.88 -18.83 -1.11
N HIS A 80 -13.52 -17.63 -0.63
CA HIS A 80 -13.09 -16.51 -1.47
C HIS A 80 -11.95 -15.69 -0.85
N THR A 81 -11.36 -14.83 -1.67
CA THR A 81 -10.39 -13.81 -1.25
C THR A 81 -10.90 -12.42 -1.64
N ASP A 82 -10.81 -11.47 -0.73
CA ASP A 82 -11.05 -10.05 -1.00
C ASP A 82 -9.73 -9.27 -0.97
N LYS A 83 -9.56 -8.36 -1.94
CA LYS A 83 -8.37 -7.53 -2.09
C LYS A 83 -8.70 -6.06 -1.85
N LEU A 84 -8.05 -5.46 -0.86
CA LEU A 84 -8.14 -4.03 -0.57
C LEU A 84 -6.82 -3.36 -0.97
N ILE A 85 -6.86 -2.48 -1.96
CA ILE A 85 -5.74 -1.68 -2.44
C ILE A 85 -5.89 -0.26 -1.90
N TYR A 86 -4.89 0.21 -1.17
CA TYR A 86 -4.83 1.57 -0.65
C TYR A 86 -3.61 2.29 -1.22
N VAL A 87 -3.86 3.34 -2.00
CA VAL A 87 -2.80 4.24 -2.48
C VAL A 87 -2.46 5.19 -1.35
N SER A 88 -1.28 5.00 -0.76
CA SER A 88 -0.83 5.75 0.41
C SER A 88 -0.28 7.11 0.03
N LYS A 89 0.75 7.11 -0.82
CA LYS A 89 1.54 8.31 -1.15
C LYS A 89 1.96 8.25 -2.61
N CYS A 90 1.91 9.39 -3.26
CA CYS A 90 2.52 9.62 -4.57
C CYS A 90 3.16 11.01 -4.51
N ASP A 91 4.44 11.10 -4.87
CA ASP A 91 5.18 12.35 -4.75
C ASP A 91 6.20 12.47 -5.89
N THR A 92 6.61 13.69 -6.19
CA THR A 92 7.66 14.01 -7.17
C THR A 92 8.71 14.91 -6.56
N THR A 93 9.95 14.79 -7.00
CA THR A 93 11.05 15.60 -6.46
C THR A 93 11.17 16.96 -7.15
N GLY A 94 10.79 17.07 -8.42
CA GLY A 94 10.91 18.32 -9.19
C GLY A 94 12.34 18.79 -9.38
N LEU A 95 13.29 17.85 -9.51
CA LEU A 95 14.71 18.14 -9.76
C LEU A 95 14.97 18.56 -11.21
N GLU A 96 14.09 18.15 -12.12
CA GLU A 96 14.25 18.36 -13.56
C GLU A 96 12.90 18.42 -14.26
N LYS A 97 12.92 18.91 -15.50
CA LYS A 97 11.74 18.98 -16.35
C LYS A 97 11.56 17.67 -17.10
N LEU A 98 10.43 17.03 -16.89
CA LEU A 98 10.13 15.73 -17.48
C LEU A 98 9.51 15.88 -18.88
N PRO A 99 9.84 14.97 -19.83
CA PRO A 99 9.28 15.00 -21.17
C PRO A 99 7.84 14.47 -21.25
N PHE A 100 7.34 13.85 -20.17
CA PHE A 100 6.01 13.24 -20.09
C PHE A 100 5.22 13.74 -18.87
N LYS A 101 3.90 13.47 -18.87
CA LYS A 101 3.04 13.74 -17.72
C LYS A 101 3.14 12.58 -16.74
N ILE A 102 3.34 12.86 -15.45
CA ILE A 102 3.41 11.83 -14.39
C ILE A 102 2.22 10.87 -14.40
N GLY A 103 1.00 11.36 -14.73
CA GLY A 103 -0.18 10.51 -14.82
C GLY A 103 -0.13 9.45 -15.92
N GLN A 104 0.72 9.61 -16.95
CA GLN A 104 0.96 8.59 -17.97
C GLN A 104 1.81 7.42 -17.45
N ILE A 105 2.63 7.64 -16.42
CA ILE A 105 3.43 6.60 -15.76
C ILE A 105 2.64 5.97 -14.61
N ILE A 106 1.98 6.78 -13.78
CA ILE A 106 1.27 6.28 -12.60
C ILE A 106 0.08 5.40 -12.97
N ALA A 107 -0.66 5.73 -14.04
CA ALA A 107 -1.80 4.90 -14.47
C ALA A 107 -1.41 3.44 -14.77
N PRO A 108 -0.46 3.14 -15.69
CA PRO A 108 -0.06 1.75 -15.95
C PRO A 108 0.59 1.07 -14.74
N VAL A 109 1.40 1.78 -13.94
CA VAL A 109 2.01 1.23 -12.71
C VAL A 109 0.94 0.80 -11.71
N LEU A 110 -0.05 1.68 -11.45
CA LEU A 110 -1.13 1.38 -10.53
C LEU A 110 -2.04 0.28 -11.08
N ASN A 111 -2.31 0.29 -12.39
CA ASN A 111 -3.05 -0.78 -13.05
C ASN A 111 -2.36 -2.14 -12.88
N TYR A 112 -1.04 -2.18 -13.05
CA TYR A 112 -0.22 -3.36 -12.81
C TYR A 112 -0.33 -3.84 -11.35
N MET A 113 -0.19 -2.95 -10.36
CA MET A 113 -0.33 -3.29 -8.93
C MET A 113 -1.74 -3.78 -8.58
N ILE A 114 -2.80 -3.23 -9.20
CA ILE A 114 -4.19 -3.65 -8.99
C ILE A 114 -4.45 -5.05 -9.54
N HIS A 115 -3.86 -5.41 -10.68
CA HIS A 115 -4.08 -6.71 -11.32
C HIS A 115 -3.09 -7.79 -10.89
N TYR A 116 -2.03 -7.42 -10.17
CA TYR A 116 -1.09 -8.39 -9.60
C TYR A 116 -1.79 -9.28 -8.55
N ASN A 117 -1.64 -10.61 -8.72
CA ASN A 117 -2.26 -11.62 -7.86
C ASN A 117 -1.32 -12.76 -7.44
N ASN A 118 -0.11 -12.83 -8.00
CA ASN A 118 0.85 -13.92 -7.75
C ASN A 118 1.61 -13.75 -6.41
N TYR A 119 0.87 -13.64 -5.30
CA TYR A 119 1.45 -13.42 -3.97
C TYR A 119 1.88 -14.74 -3.32
N LYS A 120 3.20 -14.91 -3.13
CA LYS A 120 3.79 -16.06 -2.43
C LYS A 120 3.59 -15.99 -0.90
N ILE A 121 2.47 -16.54 -0.41
CA ILE A 121 2.06 -16.47 1.01
C ILE A 121 2.42 -17.78 1.73
N LYS A 122 3.23 -17.68 2.79
CA LYS A 122 3.56 -18.85 3.61
C LYS A 122 2.36 -19.25 4.51
N PRO A 123 2.15 -20.55 4.77
CA PRO A 123 1.16 -21.02 5.72
C PRO A 123 1.33 -20.34 7.09
N ARG A 124 0.21 -20.03 7.74
CA ARG A 124 0.23 -19.43 9.06
C ARG A 124 0.78 -20.46 10.05
N LYS A 125 1.94 -20.19 10.64
CA LYS A 125 2.44 -21.00 11.75
C LYS A 125 1.49 -20.81 12.93
N GLU A 126 0.86 -21.89 13.37
CA GLU A 126 0.14 -21.88 14.64
C GLU A 126 1.13 -21.47 15.74
N LYS A 127 0.73 -20.51 16.57
CA LYS A 127 1.53 -20.20 17.76
C LYS A 127 1.46 -21.43 18.64
N SER A 128 2.59 -22.08 18.90
CA SER A 128 2.64 -23.15 19.89
C SER A 128 2.16 -22.57 21.23
N ASN A 129 1.03 -23.08 21.71
CA ASN A 129 0.53 -22.76 23.06
C ASN A 129 1.37 -23.45 24.14
N GLU A 130 2.28 -24.34 23.75
CA GLU A 130 3.28 -24.88 24.64
C GLU A 130 4.18 -23.74 25.13
N PRO A 131 4.25 -23.51 26.46
CA PRO A 131 5.25 -22.60 26.99
C PRO A 131 6.62 -23.09 26.50
N PRO A 132 7.52 -22.20 26.04
CA PRO A 132 8.85 -22.60 25.63
C PRO A 132 9.45 -23.44 26.75
N SER A 133 9.99 -24.62 26.41
CA SER A 133 10.40 -25.68 27.34
C SER A 133 11.36 -25.25 28.46
N ASN A 134 11.89 -24.03 28.42
CA ASN A 134 12.55 -23.37 29.54
C ASN A 134 12.35 -21.83 29.51
N PRO A 135 11.61 -21.26 30.48
CA PRO A 135 11.30 -19.82 30.50
C PRO A 135 12.44 -18.95 31.09
N SER A 136 13.51 -19.55 31.63
CA SER A 136 14.53 -18.79 32.34
C SER A 136 15.34 -17.89 31.39
N THR A 137 15.56 -16.64 31.81
CA THR A 137 16.47 -15.69 31.18
C THR A 137 17.86 -16.32 30.93
N TYR A 138 18.29 -17.22 31.83
CA TYR A 138 19.50 -18.02 31.69
C TYR A 138 19.53 -18.89 30.43
N PHE A 139 18.44 -19.59 30.09
CA PHE A 139 18.38 -20.39 28.86
C PHE A 139 18.37 -19.51 27.60
N ARG A 140 17.72 -18.33 27.65
CA ARG A 140 17.74 -17.38 26.54
C ARG A 140 19.14 -16.80 26.32
N ILE A 141 19.84 -16.43 27.40
CA ILE A 141 21.23 -15.95 27.36
C ILE A 141 22.18 -17.06 26.90
N LYS A 142 22.01 -18.31 27.38
CA LYS A 142 22.82 -19.46 26.96
C LYS A 142 22.59 -19.83 25.48
N ASN A 143 21.36 -19.71 24.99
CA ASN A 143 21.03 -19.95 23.58
C ASN A 143 21.49 -18.78 22.68
N LEU A 144 21.57 -17.56 23.21
CA LEU A 144 22.23 -16.43 22.57
C LEU A 144 23.76 -16.59 22.57
N SER A 145 24.35 -17.04 23.68
CA SER A 145 25.79 -17.28 23.80
C SER A 145 26.26 -18.44 22.94
N SER A 146 25.44 -19.49 22.78
CA SER A 146 25.73 -20.61 21.87
C SER A 146 25.50 -20.28 20.40
N LYS A 147 24.88 -19.14 20.09
CA LYS A 147 24.67 -18.61 18.72
C LYS A 147 25.57 -17.42 18.40
N LEU A 148 26.23 -16.88 19.41
CA LEU A 148 27.34 -15.95 19.21
C LEU A 148 28.53 -16.81 18.77
N PRO A 149 29.14 -16.55 17.60
CA PRO A 149 30.33 -17.25 17.20
C PRO A 149 31.38 -17.08 18.30
N GLU A 150 31.93 -18.20 18.76
CA GLU A 150 33.08 -18.16 19.64
C GLU A 150 34.20 -17.43 18.90
N ILE A 151 34.51 -16.25 19.44
CA ILE A 151 35.81 -15.59 19.40
C ILE A 151 36.06 -14.76 18.12
N TYR A 152 35.92 -13.44 18.29
CA TYR A 152 36.88 -12.45 17.77
C TYR A 152 38.29 -12.87 18.22
N PRO A 153 39.14 -13.50 17.36
CA PRO A 153 40.44 -12.89 17.11
C PRO A 153 41.13 -13.37 15.81
N THR A 154 40.48 -14.07 14.87
CA THR A 154 41.21 -14.76 13.80
C THR A 154 40.42 -14.92 12.49
N LEU A 155 40.98 -14.32 11.43
CA LEU A 155 41.10 -14.85 10.05
C LEU A 155 40.15 -14.34 8.96
N LYS A 156 40.70 -13.44 8.13
CA LYS A 156 40.67 -13.59 6.66
C LYS A 156 41.18 -15.00 6.33
N TYR A 157 40.37 -16.01 5.95
CA TYR A 157 40.86 -17.17 5.15
C TYR A 157 39.79 -18.19 4.67
N TYR A 158 38.49 -18.09 4.99
CA TYR A 158 37.51 -19.03 4.43
C TYR A 158 36.30 -18.33 3.80
N SER A 159 36.52 -17.86 2.58
CA SER A 159 35.59 -18.15 1.50
C SER A 159 35.41 -19.66 1.40
N THR A 160 34.30 -20.17 1.91
CA THR A 160 33.55 -21.20 1.20
C THR A 160 32.29 -20.52 0.70
N PRO A 161 31.98 -20.61 -0.60
CA PRO A 161 30.74 -20.07 -1.11
C PRO A 161 29.63 -20.74 -0.31
N VAL A 162 28.75 -19.93 0.28
CA VAL A 162 27.41 -20.43 0.58
C VAL A 162 26.92 -20.92 -0.76
N GLU A 163 26.83 -22.24 -0.93
CA GLU A 163 26.12 -22.81 -2.07
C GLU A 163 24.82 -22.04 -2.15
N ASP A 164 24.63 -21.35 -3.28
CA ASP A 164 23.34 -20.88 -3.68
C ASP A 164 22.42 -22.06 -3.43
N LYS A 165 21.57 -21.94 -2.40
CA LYS A 165 20.31 -22.64 -2.45
C LYS A 165 19.62 -22.00 -3.64
N GLN A 166 19.91 -22.52 -4.84
CA GLN A 166 18.90 -22.90 -5.80
C GLN A 166 17.93 -23.79 -5.04
N GLY A 167 17.15 -23.17 -4.16
CA GLY A 167 15.93 -23.73 -3.67
C GLY A 167 15.12 -23.84 -4.94
N ASN A 168 15.03 -25.05 -5.47
CA ASN A 168 13.84 -25.46 -6.16
C ASN A 168 12.68 -24.90 -5.33
N ASP A 169 12.07 -23.85 -5.84
CA ASP A 169 11.02 -23.07 -5.20
C ASP A 169 9.79 -23.98 -5.24
N ASP A 170 9.80 -24.98 -4.36
CA ASP A 170 8.84 -26.06 -4.35
C ASP A 170 7.51 -25.41 -3.94
N ASP A 171 6.62 -25.24 -4.92
CA ASP A 171 5.34 -24.53 -4.84
C ASP A 171 4.42 -25.14 -3.76
N SER A 172 4.80 -26.31 -3.24
CA SER A 172 4.24 -27.01 -2.08
C SER A 172 4.35 -26.22 -0.76
N ASN A 173 5.24 -25.23 -0.66
CA ASN A 173 5.47 -24.46 0.57
C ASN A 173 4.55 -23.24 0.75
N TYR A 174 3.74 -22.90 -0.25
CA TYR A 174 2.86 -21.73 -0.21
C TYR A 174 1.38 -22.11 -0.01
N ARG A 175 0.63 -21.21 0.63
CA ARG A 175 -0.81 -21.37 0.84
C ARG A 175 -1.54 -21.19 -0.49
N LYS A 176 -2.33 -22.18 -0.89
CA LYS A 176 -3.29 -22.04 -2.00
C LYS A 176 -4.35 -21.01 -1.63
N LEU A 177 -4.53 -20.01 -2.48
CA LEU A 177 -5.51 -18.95 -2.28
C LEU A 177 -6.86 -19.34 -2.91
N PRO A 178 -7.99 -19.15 -2.20
CA PRO A 178 -9.31 -19.20 -2.80
C PRO A 178 -9.46 -18.12 -3.89
N PRO A 179 -10.44 -18.27 -4.81
CA PRO A 179 -10.65 -17.32 -5.90
C PRO A 179 -10.86 -15.90 -5.38
N LEU A 180 -10.30 -14.94 -6.11
CA LEU A 180 -10.48 -13.53 -5.83
C LEU A 180 -11.92 -13.13 -6.20
N GLN A 181 -12.70 -12.65 -5.23
CA GLN A 181 -14.10 -12.27 -5.42
C GLN A 181 -14.26 -10.75 -5.51
N LYS A 182 -13.66 -9.98 -4.60
CA LYS A 182 -13.80 -8.51 -4.60
C LYS A 182 -12.45 -7.81 -4.62
N SER A 183 -12.38 -6.69 -5.35
CA SER A 183 -11.25 -5.78 -5.34
C SER A 183 -11.74 -4.36 -5.05
N LYS A 184 -11.17 -3.72 -4.03
CA LYS A 184 -11.52 -2.36 -3.63
C LYS A 184 -10.29 -1.47 -3.67
N LEU A 185 -10.37 -0.36 -4.38
CA LEU A 185 -9.35 0.67 -4.46
C LEU A 185 -9.77 1.86 -3.60
N TYR A 186 -8.87 2.29 -2.72
CA TYR A 186 -9.06 3.45 -1.86
C TYR A 186 -7.94 4.47 -2.11
N ILE A 187 -8.33 5.71 -2.38
CA ILE A 187 -7.39 6.85 -2.48
C ILE A 187 -7.94 8.00 -1.66
N PHE A 188 -7.07 8.60 -0.86
CA PHE A 188 -7.36 9.82 -0.12
C PHE A 188 -6.50 10.95 -0.66
N THR A 189 -7.12 11.96 -1.26
CA THR A 189 -6.43 13.07 -1.91
C THR A 189 -6.35 14.24 -0.95
N ARG A 190 -5.16 14.52 -0.44
CA ARG A 190 -4.85 15.74 0.30
C ARG A 190 -3.63 16.39 -0.33
N PRO A 191 -3.58 17.70 -0.54
CA PRO A 191 -2.34 18.35 -0.93
C PRO A 191 -1.40 18.46 0.27
N ALA A 192 -0.11 18.29 0.03
CA ALA A 192 0.96 18.60 0.97
C ALA A 192 2.17 19.07 0.18
N ARG A 193 3.09 19.77 0.86
CA ARG A 193 4.36 20.20 0.25
C ARG A 193 5.22 19.01 -0.18
N GLU A 194 5.18 17.95 0.63
CA GLU A 194 5.96 16.72 0.44
C GLU A 194 5.32 15.55 1.20
N TYR A 195 5.51 14.35 0.66
CA TYR A 195 5.00 13.09 1.19
C TYR A 195 6.11 12.05 1.36
N LEU A 196 6.89 11.84 0.30
CA LEU A 196 7.96 10.83 0.25
C LEU A 196 9.35 11.48 0.27
N PHE A 197 9.47 12.70 -0.23
CA PHE A 197 10.76 13.33 -0.51
C PHE A 197 10.94 14.62 0.32
N PRO A 198 11.63 14.55 1.47
CA PRO A 198 11.84 15.69 2.35
C PRO A 198 12.51 16.87 1.64
N ASN A 199 12.09 18.09 1.96
CA ASN A 199 12.55 19.36 1.39
C ASN A 199 12.39 19.52 -0.13
N SER A 200 11.83 18.54 -0.85
CA SER A 200 11.63 18.65 -2.30
C SER A 200 10.72 19.81 -2.70
N SER A 201 9.92 20.35 -1.76
CA SER A 201 9.12 21.58 -1.99
C SER A 201 9.94 22.85 -2.21
N ALA A 202 11.24 22.83 -1.93
CA ALA A 202 12.16 23.93 -2.24
C ALA A 202 12.68 23.87 -3.69
N ASN A 203 12.49 22.75 -4.41
CA ASN A 203 12.96 22.62 -5.79
C ASN A 203 12.06 23.43 -6.74
N GLU A 204 12.67 24.29 -7.55
CA GLU A 204 11.96 25.26 -8.39
C GLU A 204 11.02 24.61 -9.41
N LEU A 205 11.36 23.43 -9.92
CA LEU A 205 10.56 22.70 -10.91
C LEU A 205 9.49 21.82 -10.26
N LYS A 206 9.41 21.75 -8.92
CA LYS A 206 8.34 21.01 -8.24
C LYS A 206 7.04 21.80 -8.32
N HIS A 207 6.13 21.34 -9.16
CA HIS A 207 4.80 21.94 -9.28
C HIS A 207 3.89 21.50 -8.12
N MET A 208 3.66 22.39 -7.16
CA MET A 208 2.69 22.18 -6.08
C MET A 208 1.26 22.42 -6.60
N ILE A 209 0.44 21.37 -6.55
CA ILE A 209 -0.95 21.42 -7.00
C ILE A 209 -1.92 21.63 -5.82
N SER A 210 -2.97 22.41 -6.05
CA SER A 210 -4.06 22.59 -5.09
C SER A 210 -4.85 21.30 -4.88
N GLY A 211 -5.61 21.21 -3.77
CA GLY A 211 -6.44 20.05 -3.47
C GLY A 211 -7.44 19.69 -4.57
N ALA A 212 -8.05 20.70 -5.22
CA ALA A 212 -8.96 20.50 -6.34
C ALA A 212 -8.23 19.96 -7.59
N GLN A 213 -7.03 20.45 -7.88
CA GLN A 213 -6.21 19.95 -8.99
C GLN A 213 -5.74 18.51 -8.73
N LEU A 214 -5.32 18.20 -7.50
CA LEU A 214 -4.92 16.86 -7.10
C LEU A 214 -6.06 15.85 -7.21
N LEU A 215 -7.26 16.22 -6.75
CA LEU A 215 -8.45 15.38 -6.89
C LEU A 215 -8.77 15.11 -8.36
N ASN A 216 -8.82 16.14 -9.20
CA ASN A 216 -9.03 15.96 -10.65
C ASN A 216 -7.92 15.11 -11.31
N TRP A 217 -6.67 15.26 -10.87
CA TRP A 217 -5.56 14.47 -11.38
C TRP A 217 -5.74 12.99 -11.06
N TRP A 218 -6.05 12.64 -9.81
CA TRP A 218 -6.33 11.25 -9.41
C TRP A 218 -7.58 10.69 -10.08
N LEU A 219 -8.65 11.47 -10.23
CA LEU A 219 -9.82 11.04 -11.00
C LEU A 219 -9.45 10.66 -12.43
N GLY A 220 -8.62 11.47 -13.10
CA GLY A 220 -8.14 11.18 -14.45
C GLY A 220 -7.21 9.96 -14.54
N VAL A 221 -6.48 9.63 -13.46
CA VAL A 221 -5.66 8.41 -13.39
C VAL A 221 -6.56 7.19 -13.17
N VAL A 222 -7.46 7.26 -12.18
CA VAL A 222 -8.35 6.15 -11.81
C VAL A 222 -9.29 5.82 -12.96
N ASP A 223 -9.91 6.82 -13.59
CA ASP A 223 -10.84 6.62 -14.70
C ASP A 223 -10.20 5.91 -15.90
N LYS A 224 -8.90 6.08 -16.13
CA LYS A 224 -8.16 5.38 -17.19
C LYS A 224 -7.91 3.90 -16.90
N ILE A 225 -7.80 3.53 -15.62
CA ILE A 225 -7.44 2.15 -15.21
C ILE A 225 -8.67 1.35 -14.78
N THR A 226 -9.79 2.00 -14.50
CA THR A 226 -11.06 1.37 -14.14
C THR A 226 -12.05 1.44 -15.30
N ASN A 227 -12.52 0.29 -15.78
CA ASN A 227 -13.57 0.21 -16.79
C ASN A 227 -14.98 0.39 -16.18
N ASP A 228 -16.02 0.21 -16.99
CA ASP A 228 -17.43 0.38 -16.57
C ASP A 228 -17.94 -0.67 -15.59
N ASN A 229 -17.22 -1.78 -15.41
CA ASN A 229 -17.58 -2.81 -14.43
C ASN A 229 -17.17 -2.41 -13.00
N TRP A 230 -16.36 -1.35 -12.85
CA TRP A 230 -16.03 -0.81 -11.54
C TRP A 230 -17.12 0.14 -11.07
N GLU A 231 -17.63 -0.10 -9.87
CA GLU A 231 -18.39 0.91 -9.14
C GLU A 231 -17.41 2.02 -8.70
N LYS A 232 -17.60 3.23 -9.22
CA LYS A 232 -16.73 4.39 -8.95
C LYS A 232 -17.46 5.43 -8.10
N LYS A 233 -16.90 5.73 -6.92
CA LYS A 233 -17.45 6.66 -5.94
C LYS A 233 -16.46 7.76 -5.61
N ILE A 234 -17.01 8.97 -5.45
CA ILE A 234 -16.27 10.13 -4.95
C ILE A 234 -17.04 10.81 -3.82
N LEU A 235 -16.30 11.17 -2.77
CA LEU A 235 -16.78 12.00 -1.68
C LEU A 235 -15.79 13.14 -1.43
N VAL A 236 -16.30 14.36 -1.33
CA VAL A 236 -15.52 15.54 -0.95
C VAL A 236 -16.07 16.02 0.40
N PRO A 237 -15.42 15.73 1.53
CA PRO A 237 -15.94 16.10 2.84
C PRO A 237 -16.23 17.61 2.92
N GLY A 238 -17.46 17.97 3.29
CA GLY A 238 -17.90 19.37 3.46
C GLY A 238 -18.26 20.11 2.18
N LEU A 239 -18.17 19.47 1.01
CA LEU A 239 -18.51 20.07 -0.29
C LEU A 239 -19.32 19.11 -1.15
N ASP A 240 -20.02 19.69 -2.12
CA ASP A 240 -20.76 18.93 -3.11
C ASP A 240 -19.84 18.49 -4.27
N ALA A 241 -19.72 17.17 -4.46
CA ALA A 241 -18.83 16.59 -5.46
C ALA A 241 -19.37 16.63 -6.90
N ARG A 242 -20.60 17.14 -7.13
CA ARG A 242 -21.22 17.21 -8.48
C ARG A 242 -20.37 17.92 -9.53
N THR A 243 -19.53 18.88 -9.14
CA THR A 243 -18.64 19.59 -10.06
C THR A 243 -17.51 18.70 -10.61
N PHE A 244 -17.06 17.72 -9.82
CA PHE A 244 -15.99 16.81 -10.19
C PHE A 244 -16.49 15.63 -11.03
N THR A 245 -17.72 15.15 -10.77
CA THR A 245 -18.28 13.99 -11.49
C THR A 245 -18.74 14.32 -12.92
N LYS A 246 -19.11 15.56 -13.22
CA LYS A 246 -19.62 15.97 -14.56
C LYS A 246 -18.72 15.60 -15.74
N LYS A 247 -17.41 15.50 -15.51
CA LYS A 247 -16.42 15.21 -16.56
C LYS A 247 -16.29 13.73 -16.88
N TYR A 248 -16.76 12.85 -15.99
CA TYR A 248 -16.48 11.41 -16.06
C TYR A 248 -17.79 10.63 -16.10
N GLN A 249 -17.82 9.56 -16.90
CA GLN A 249 -18.96 8.67 -16.99
C GLN A 249 -18.89 7.60 -15.90
N ASN A 250 -20.04 7.17 -15.38
CA ASN A 250 -20.15 6.10 -14.38
C ASN A 250 -19.50 6.42 -13.01
N TRP A 251 -19.33 7.70 -12.69
CA TRP A 251 -18.98 8.17 -11.35
C TRP A 251 -20.21 8.61 -10.57
N SER A 252 -20.32 8.16 -9.33
CA SER A 252 -21.41 8.57 -8.44
C SER A 252 -20.88 9.17 -7.13
N ILE A 253 -21.68 10.01 -6.51
CA ILE A 253 -21.32 10.69 -5.27
C ILE A 253 -21.57 9.73 -4.10
N GLY A 254 -20.61 9.64 -3.18
CA GLY A 254 -20.68 8.79 -2.00
C GLY A 254 -19.38 8.01 -1.78
N HIS A 255 -19.49 6.82 -1.19
CA HIS A 255 -18.34 6.00 -0.84
C HIS A 255 -18.63 4.51 -1.00
N ILE A 256 -17.58 3.68 -1.02
CA ILE A 256 -17.66 2.20 -1.08
C ILE A 256 -17.46 1.52 0.29
N PHE A 257 -17.42 2.29 1.38
CA PHE A 257 -17.22 1.75 2.73
C PHE A 257 -18.46 0.98 3.18
N GLU A 258 -18.25 -0.27 3.56
CA GLU A 258 -19.30 -1.20 3.97
C GLU A 258 -18.71 -2.18 5.00
N PRO A 259 -19.54 -2.79 5.86
CA PRO A 259 -19.11 -3.84 6.75
C PRO A 259 -18.57 -5.05 6.00
N ILE A 260 -17.66 -5.77 6.65
CA ILE A 260 -17.21 -7.08 6.16
C ILE A 260 -18.40 -8.04 6.07
N GLY A 261 -18.53 -8.72 4.93
CA GLY A 261 -19.63 -9.65 4.64
C GLY A 261 -20.90 -9.03 4.08
N GLY A 262 -20.96 -7.69 3.89
CA GLY A 262 -22.07 -7.03 3.19
C GLY A 262 -23.41 -7.02 3.93
N TYR A 263 -23.49 -7.51 5.17
CA TYR A 263 -24.71 -7.50 5.96
C TYR A 263 -25.06 -6.08 6.41
N THR A 264 -26.21 -5.58 5.97
CA THR A 264 -26.74 -4.26 6.32
C THR A 264 -28.09 -4.40 7.02
N THR A 265 -28.08 -4.88 8.27
CA THR A 265 -29.27 -4.79 9.12
C THR A 265 -29.19 -3.53 9.98
N GLY A 266 -29.84 -2.46 9.52
CA GLY A 266 -29.95 -1.18 10.22
C GLY A 266 -28.79 -0.21 9.95
N THR A 267 -28.61 0.77 10.85
CA THR A 267 -27.61 1.83 10.71
C THR A 267 -26.19 1.26 10.84
N VAL A 268 -25.42 1.32 9.74
CA VAL A 268 -24.02 0.89 9.70
C VAL A 268 -23.16 1.77 10.61
N LYS A 269 -22.43 1.14 11.54
CA LYS A 269 -21.46 1.82 12.40
C LYS A 269 -20.18 2.12 11.62
N ALA A 270 -19.62 3.30 11.84
CA ALA A 270 -18.39 3.73 11.19
C ALA A 270 -17.21 2.80 11.49
N ILE A 271 -17.13 2.28 12.72
CA ILE A 271 -16.05 1.37 13.14
C ILE A 271 -16.02 0.08 12.33
N ASP A 272 -17.19 -0.44 11.94
CA ASP A 272 -17.32 -1.73 11.25
C ASP A 272 -17.13 -1.61 9.73
N ALA A 273 -17.08 -0.39 9.18
CA ALA A 273 -17.03 -0.15 7.73
C ALA A 273 -15.80 0.61 7.24
N ILE A 274 -15.17 1.44 8.10
CA ILE A 274 -14.04 2.28 7.72
C ILE A 274 -12.72 1.53 7.96
N PRO A 275 -11.91 1.30 6.91
CA PRO A 275 -10.62 0.66 7.05
C PRO A 275 -9.59 1.58 7.73
N LEU A 276 -8.84 1.01 8.67
CA LEU A 276 -7.69 1.62 9.32
C LEU A 276 -6.44 1.42 8.46
N PHE A 277 -6.18 2.38 7.58
CA PHE A 277 -4.97 2.42 6.76
C PHE A 277 -3.82 3.21 7.43
N PRO A 278 -2.55 2.93 7.08
CA PRO A 278 -1.40 3.66 7.63
C PRO A 278 -1.42 5.13 7.22
N ASP A 279 -1.08 6.01 8.15
CA ASP A 279 -1.02 7.47 7.96
C ASP A 279 -2.32 8.09 7.40
N ASP A 280 -3.45 7.40 7.51
CA ASP A 280 -4.72 7.84 6.94
C ASP A 280 -5.54 8.74 7.89
N PRO A 281 -6.03 9.91 7.43
CA PRO A 281 -6.85 10.81 8.24
C PRO A 281 -8.16 10.21 8.77
N LYS A 282 -8.80 9.31 8.01
CA LYS A 282 -10.06 8.67 8.44
C LYS A 282 -9.77 7.68 9.56
N GLY A 283 -8.68 6.91 9.43
CA GLY A 283 -8.19 6.02 10.48
C GLY A 283 -7.89 6.77 11.77
N ARG A 284 -7.17 7.89 11.71
CA ARG A 284 -6.87 8.73 12.88
C ARG A 284 -8.12 9.32 13.53
N PHE A 285 -9.10 9.76 12.75
CA PHE A 285 -10.38 10.21 13.32
C PHE A 285 -11.12 9.05 13.99
N LEU A 286 -11.13 7.85 13.39
CA LEU A 286 -11.76 6.69 13.99
C LEU A 286 -11.09 6.27 15.31
N GLU A 287 -9.76 6.30 15.37
CA GLU A 287 -8.99 6.06 16.61
C GLU A 287 -9.35 7.08 17.70
N GLN A 288 -9.47 8.37 17.35
CA GLN A 288 -9.93 9.39 18.28
C GLN A 288 -11.34 9.09 18.81
N LEU A 289 -12.26 8.64 17.96
CA LEU A 289 -13.61 8.26 18.39
C LEU A 289 -13.63 7.05 19.34
N VAL A 290 -12.66 6.14 19.21
CA VAL A 290 -12.48 5.02 20.14
C VAL A 290 -12.03 5.55 21.50
N VAL A 291 -11.04 6.44 21.53
CA VAL A 291 -10.55 7.09 22.77
C VAL A 291 -11.67 7.88 23.45
N ASP A 292 -12.48 8.60 22.68
CA ASP A 292 -13.63 9.37 23.18
C ASP A 292 -14.83 8.49 23.60
N ASN A 293 -14.74 7.16 23.48
CA ASN A 293 -15.84 6.21 23.71
C ASN A 293 -17.11 6.49 22.87
N ARG A 294 -16.94 7.08 21.69
CA ARG A 294 -18.02 7.44 20.76
C ARG A 294 -18.14 6.48 19.58
N ALA A 295 -17.10 5.68 19.31
CA ALA A 295 -17.04 4.80 18.14
C ALA A 295 -18.23 3.83 18.04
N GLY A 296 -18.71 3.28 19.16
CA GLY A 296 -19.84 2.33 19.17
C GLY A 296 -21.20 2.94 18.81
N LYS A 297 -21.35 4.27 18.90
CA LYS A 297 -22.57 5.02 18.58
C LYS A 297 -22.46 5.81 17.28
N MET A 298 -21.29 5.84 16.66
CA MET A 298 -21.02 6.62 15.45
C MET A 298 -21.54 5.87 14.22
N SER A 299 -22.54 6.42 13.53
CA SER A 299 -22.94 5.93 12.21
C SER A 299 -21.98 6.42 11.14
N ILE A 300 -21.95 5.72 10.01
CA ILE A 300 -21.10 6.10 8.87
C ILE A 300 -21.46 7.47 8.28
N ASP A 301 -22.75 7.79 8.18
CA ASP A 301 -23.21 9.09 7.67
C ASP A 301 -22.78 10.24 8.61
N ARG A 302 -22.92 10.01 9.92
CA ARG A 302 -22.48 10.98 10.92
C ARG A 302 -20.96 11.12 10.92
N PHE A 303 -20.22 10.03 10.72
CA PHE A 303 -18.77 10.08 10.59
C PHE A 303 -18.35 11.02 9.46
N PHE A 304 -18.93 10.88 8.26
CA PHE A 304 -18.61 11.76 7.13
C PHE A 304 -19.17 13.18 7.28
N THR A 305 -20.19 13.37 8.11
CA THR A 305 -20.66 14.71 8.50
C THR A 305 -19.69 15.39 9.46
N GLU A 306 -19.08 14.66 10.39
CA GLU A 306 -18.13 15.20 11.37
C GLU A 306 -16.69 15.31 10.83
N LEU A 307 -16.33 14.52 9.81
CA LEU A 307 -15.00 14.46 9.22
C LEU A 307 -14.45 15.83 8.73
N PRO A 308 -15.23 16.69 8.04
CA PRO A 308 -14.73 17.97 7.51
C PRO A 308 -14.32 18.97 8.61
N TYR A 309 -14.89 18.84 9.81
CA TYR A 309 -14.60 19.73 10.94
C TYR A 309 -13.28 19.41 11.65
N ARG A 310 -12.54 18.39 11.19
CA ARG A 310 -11.24 18.02 11.74
C ARG A 310 -10.15 18.86 11.09
N GLN A 311 -9.13 19.22 11.87
CA GLN A 311 -8.01 20.08 11.43
C GLN A 311 -7.38 19.62 10.11
N GLU A 312 -7.37 18.33 9.83
CA GLU A 312 -6.78 17.74 8.62
C GLU A 312 -7.58 17.96 7.34
N PHE A 313 -8.83 18.39 7.49
CA PHE A 313 -9.79 18.67 6.42
C PHE A 313 -10.12 20.16 6.35
N MET A 314 -9.50 20.98 7.21
CA MET A 314 -9.62 22.44 7.21
C MET A 314 -8.53 23.05 6.32
N GLY A 315 -8.91 24.02 5.49
CA GLY A 315 -8.01 24.76 4.61
C GLY A 315 -8.12 24.30 3.15
N ASP A 316 -7.43 23.22 2.80
CA ASP A 316 -7.40 22.69 1.43
C ASP A 316 -8.52 21.69 1.15
N LEU A 317 -8.95 21.63 -0.11
CA LEU A 317 -9.90 20.62 -0.56
C LEU A 317 -9.30 19.22 -0.44
N VAL A 318 -10.04 18.34 0.22
CA VAL A 318 -9.71 16.92 0.38
C VAL A 318 -10.74 16.07 -0.34
N GLY A 319 -10.29 15.00 -0.99
CA GLY A 319 -11.14 14.07 -1.72
C GLY A 319 -10.95 12.64 -1.26
N ILE A 320 -12.01 11.86 -1.35
CA ILE A 320 -12.02 10.42 -1.07
C ILE A 320 -12.53 9.74 -2.33
N ILE A 321 -11.68 8.90 -2.93
CA ILE A 321 -12.01 8.10 -4.10
C ILE A 321 -12.10 6.65 -3.64
N GLY A 322 -13.19 5.99 -4.00
CA GLY A 322 -13.42 4.58 -3.75
C GLY A 322 -13.87 3.90 -5.04
N CYS A 323 -13.18 2.84 -5.46
CA CYS A 323 -13.64 2.00 -6.56
C CYS A 323 -13.79 0.56 -6.10
N SER A 324 -14.85 -0.13 -6.52
CA SER A 324 -15.11 -1.52 -6.17
C SER A 324 -15.38 -2.33 -7.42
N TYR A 325 -14.78 -3.51 -7.52
CA TYR A 325 -14.97 -4.46 -8.61
C TYR A 325 -15.24 -5.84 -8.04
N ASN A 326 -16.29 -6.49 -8.55
CA ASN A 326 -16.58 -7.89 -8.27
C ASN A 326 -15.97 -8.71 -9.41
N ASN A 327 -14.95 -9.50 -9.08
CA ASN A 327 -14.34 -10.43 -10.00
C ASN A 327 -15.31 -11.60 -10.23
N THR A 328 -15.94 -11.62 -11.40
CA THR A 328 -16.86 -12.70 -11.82
C THR A 328 -16.16 -13.82 -12.59
N THR A 329 -14.88 -13.64 -12.93
CA THR A 329 -14.08 -14.62 -13.70
C THR A 329 -12.87 -15.05 -12.88
N GLU A 330 -12.54 -16.34 -12.94
CA GLU A 330 -11.27 -16.86 -12.44
C GLU A 330 -10.13 -16.06 -13.06
N VAL A 331 -9.38 -15.35 -12.22
CA VAL A 331 -8.25 -14.58 -12.71
C VAL A 331 -7.20 -15.57 -13.17
N VAL A 332 -6.97 -15.62 -14.48
CA VAL A 332 -5.84 -16.34 -15.05
C VAL A 332 -4.59 -15.75 -14.42
N ASN A 333 -3.85 -16.57 -13.66
CA ASN A 333 -2.55 -16.20 -13.13
C ASN A 333 -1.64 -15.88 -14.32
N ASP A 334 -1.50 -14.59 -14.61
CA ASP A 334 -0.53 -14.11 -15.58
C ASP A 334 0.84 -14.58 -15.06
N GLY A 335 1.51 -15.43 -15.84
CA GLY A 335 2.62 -16.30 -15.42
C GLY A 335 3.72 -15.60 -14.64
N ASP A 336 4.55 -16.40 -13.95
CA ASP A 336 5.51 -15.99 -12.91
C ASP A 336 6.23 -14.65 -13.20
N GLN A 337 5.64 -13.56 -12.72
CA GLN A 337 6.21 -12.22 -12.84
C GLN A 337 7.26 -12.07 -11.75
N ASN A 338 8.53 -12.04 -12.13
CA ASN A 338 9.67 -11.83 -11.23
C ASN A 338 9.62 -10.45 -10.57
N VAL A 339 8.86 -10.32 -9.49
CA VAL A 339 8.84 -9.13 -8.64
C VAL A 339 9.92 -9.27 -7.58
N LYS A 340 10.78 -8.26 -7.43
CA LYS A 340 11.80 -8.22 -6.37
C LYS A 340 11.10 -8.23 -5.00
N LEU A 341 11.27 -9.32 -4.26
CA LEU A 341 10.76 -9.46 -2.90
C LEU A 341 11.81 -9.00 -1.88
N ILE A 342 11.40 -8.15 -0.95
CA ILE A 342 12.25 -7.68 0.15
C ILE A 342 11.61 -7.97 1.51
N SER A 343 12.42 -8.03 2.56
CA SER A 343 11.88 -8.17 3.92
C SER A 343 11.24 -6.86 4.39
N ILE A 344 10.39 -6.94 5.41
CA ILE A 344 9.82 -5.73 6.03
C ILE A 344 10.92 -4.87 6.68
N ARG A 345 12.01 -5.50 7.15
CA ARG A 345 13.14 -4.80 7.74
C ARG A 345 13.82 -3.93 6.69
N ASP A 346 14.17 -4.52 5.55
CA ASP A 346 14.87 -3.82 4.47
C ASP A 346 13.98 -2.72 3.89
N TYR A 347 12.67 -2.97 3.77
CA TYR A 347 11.71 -1.93 3.39
C TYR A 347 11.73 -0.74 4.35
N LYS A 348 11.70 -1.00 5.67
CA LYS A 348 11.71 0.07 6.68
C LYS A 348 13.02 0.84 6.65
N GLU A 349 14.13 0.13 6.48
CA GLU A 349 15.46 0.73 6.33
C GLU A 349 15.51 1.63 5.09
N PHE A 350 15.07 1.12 3.93
CA PHE A 350 14.96 1.90 2.71
C PHE A 350 14.13 3.18 2.88
N VAL A 351 12.91 3.07 3.44
CA VAL A 351 12.03 4.23 3.64
C VAL A 351 12.60 5.22 4.67
N ASN A 352 13.26 4.74 5.72
CA ASN A 352 13.90 5.61 6.72
C ASN A 352 15.09 6.35 6.11
N ASN A 353 15.91 5.66 5.33
CA ASN A 353 17.02 6.27 4.61
C ASN A 353 16.51 7.30 3.61
N LEU A 354 15.47 6.97 2.83
CA LEU A 354 14.82 7.91 1.90
C LEU A 354 14.34 9.19 2.61
N LYS A 355 13.74 9.06 3.80
CA LYS A 355 13.28 10.19 4.63
C LYS A 355 14.40 10.99 5.29
N SER A 356 15.63 10.48 5.31
CA SER A 356 16.79 11.20 5.86
C SER A 356 17.52 12.04 4.82
N ILE A 357 17.17 11.91 3.53
CA ILE A 357 17.81 12.64 2.44
C ILE A 357 17.17 14.02 2.29
N ASP A 358 18.03 15.02 2.10
CA ASP A 358 17.60 16.35 1.67
C ASP A 358 17.47 16.39 0.14
N PHE A 359 16.24 16.46 -0.38
CA PHE A 359 16.00 16.46 -1.82
C PHE A 359 16.33 17.77 -2.53
N THR A 360 16.95 18.74 -1.85
CA THR A 360 17.62 19.87 -2.52
C THR A 360 19.07 19.55 -2.89
N GLN A 361 19.67 18.49 -2.31
CA GLN A 361 21.07 18.12 -2.50
C GLN A 361 21.19 16.94 -3.47
N ILE A 362 21.51 17.22 -4.73
CA ILE A 362 21.58 16.22 -5.82
C ILE A 362 22.59 15.10 -5.49
N ASP A 363 23.74 15.45 -4.91
CA ASP A 363 24.80 14.48 -4.60
C ASP A 363 24.37 13.43 -3.58
N ASP A 364 23.55 13.80 -2.59
CA ASP A 364 23.09 12.89 -1.55
C ASP A 364 22.06 11.90 -2.11
N ILE A 365 21.22 12.36 -3.04
CA ILE A 365 20.29 11.50 -3.79
C ILE A 365 21.06 10.47 -4.62
N LYS A 366 22.08 10.89 -5.36
CA LYS A 366 22.91 9.99 -6.18
C LYS A 366 23.63 8.96 -5.31
N LYS A 367 24.27 9.41 -4.22
CA LYS A 367 24.95 8.50 -3.27
C LYS A 367 23.97 7.47 -2.70
N PHE A 368 22.76 7.89 -2.35
CA PHE A 368 21.73 6.97 -1.85
C PHE A 368 21.39 5.89 -2.89
N ILE A 369 21.15 6.28 -4.14
CA ILE A 369 20.84 5.33 -5.22
C ILE A 369 22.01 4.38 -5.51
N VAL A 370 23.23 4.90 -5.58
CA VAL A 370 24.43 4.07 -5.77
C VAL A 370 24.58 3.05 -4.63
N ASN A 371 24.39 3.47 -3.38
CA ASN A 371 24.43 2.58 -2.23
C ASN A 371 23.33 1.51 -2.29
N TYR A 372 22.12 1.89 -2.70
CA TYR A 372 21.00 0.96 -2.87
C TYR A 372 21.26 -0.05 -4.00
N LYS A 373 21.84 0.38 -5.12
CA LYS A 373 22.19 -0.50 -6.25
C LYS A 373 23.30 -1.50 -5.89
N ASN A 374 24.20 -1.13 -4.98
CA ASN A 374 25.31 -1.96 -4.51
C ASN A 374 24.93 -2.92 -3.36
N SER A 375 23.72 -2.80 -2.81
CA SER A 375 23.20 -3.63 -1.71
C SER A 375 22.25 -4.70 -2.22
#